data_AF-A0A9D3Y0R9-F1
#
_entry.id   AF-A0A9D3Y0R9-F1
#
_cell.length_a   1.000
_cell.length_b   1.000
_cell.length_c   1.000
_cell.angle_alpha   90.00
_cell.angle_beta   90.00
_cell.angle_gamma   90.00
#
_symmetry.space_group_name_H-M   'P 1'
#
loop_
_entity.id
_entity.type
_entity.pdbx_description
1 polymer ?
#
loop_
_entity_poly.entity_id
_entity_poly.type
_entity_poly.pdbx_seq_one_letter_code
_entity_poly.pdbx_strand_id
1 'polypeptide(L)'
;MVLGATGIGVLSTIIAAPVAIAMEGAALGLGLLSIVGGQTNKKLSMTTEKHEKIKTLADAKLNTISDLISKALADDQISDEEYSLILSELDKFNQTKEEIRSKIRVGIDDATKQSLIAKAREDAILSFQNMISKSREKQTNTLQFTSKITYKITSKSTYND
;
A
#
# COMPACT_ATOMS: atom_id res chain seq x y z
N MET A 1 16.32 -11.15 -23.77
CA MET A 1 16.73 -9.75 -23.54
C MET A 1 17.54 -9.28 -24.74
N VAL A 2 16.87 -8.75 -25.76
CA VAL A 2 17.50 -8.17 -26.98
C VAL A 2 16.86 -6.79 -27.23
N LEU A 3 16.75 -5.98 -26.17
CA LEU A 3 16.21 -4.61 -26.25
C LEU A 3 17.28 -3.54 -25.99
N GLY A 4 18.44 -3.91 -25.43
CA GLY A 4 19.51 -2.95 -25.10
C GLY A 4 20.47 -2.66 -26.25
N ALA A 5 20.73 -3.62 -27.14
CA ALA A 5 21.70 -3.47 -28.23
C ALA A 5 21.10 -2.84 -29.50
N THR A 6 19.79 -2.99 -29.71
CA THR A 6 19.07 -2.42 -30.87
C THR A 6 18.68 -0.96 -30.67
N GLY A 7 18.57 -0.47 -29.43
CA GLY A 7 18.16 0.92 -29.15
C GLY A 7 19.17 1.98 -29.61
N ILE A 8 20.47 1.71 -29.48
CA ILE A 8 21.52 2.69 -29.84
C ILE A 8 21.68 2.80 -31.36
N GLY A 9 21.50 1.69 -32.11
CA GLY A 9 21.61 1.68 -33.56
C GLY A 9 20.47 2.41 -34.28
N VAL A 10 19.26 2.41 -33.70
CA VAL A 10 18.11 3.10 -34.27
C VAL A 10 18.21 4.62 -34.05
N LEU A 11 18.71 5.07 -32.89
CA LEU A 11 18.90 6.49 -32.57
C LEU A 11 19.84 7.27 -33.54
N SER A 12 20.67 6.58 -34.33
CA SER A 12 21.55 7.25 -35.31
C SER A 12 20.82 7.71 -36.58
N THR A 13 19.57 7.28 -36.79
CA THR A 13 18.74 7.71 -37.91
C THR A 13 17.88 8.92 -37.52
N ILE A 14 17.78 9.92 -38.40
CA ILE A 14 17.00 11.16 -38.19
C ILE A 14 15.54 10.87 -37.78
N ILE A 15 15.00 9.73 -38.24
CA ILE A 15 13.62 9.28 -38.01
C ILE A 15 13.41 8.74 -36.58
N ALA A 16 14.48 8.36 -35.87
CA ALA A 16 14.38 7.76 -34.54
C ALA A 16 14.30 8.78 -33.40
N ALA A 17 14.77 10.01 -33.60
CA ALA A 17 14.73 11.04 -32.56
C ALA A 17 13.29 11.38 -32.11
N PRO A 18 12.29 11.56 -33.01
CA PRO A 18 10.91 11.75 -32.60
C PRO A 18 10.31 10.54 -31.87
N VAL A 19 10.67 9.33 -32.31
CA VAL A 19 10.20 8.08 -31.71
C VAL A 19 10.74 7.91 -30.29
N ALA A 20 12.00 8.26 -30.07
CA ALA A 20 12.63 8.21 -28.75
C ALA A 20 11.98 9.21 -27.77
N ILE A 21 11.72 10.44 -28.21
CA ILE A 21 11.05 11.47 -27.38
C ILE A 21 9.64 11.01 -26.99
N ALA A 22 8.88 10.44 -27.93
CA ALA A 22 7.55 9.92 -27.64
C ALA A 22 7.59 8.73 -26.65
N MET A 23 8.61 7.88 -26.77
CA MET A 23 8.77 6.70 -25.92
C MET A 23 9.21 7.05 -24.49
N GLU A 24 10.08 8.06 -24.32
CA GLU A 24 10.45 8.59 -23.01
C GLU A 24 9.25 9.23 -22.30
N GLY A 25 8.44 10.00 -23.02
CA GLY A 25 7.19 10.56 -22.50
C GLY A 25 6.21 9.48 -22.02
N ALA A 26 6.04 8.41 -22.82
CA ALA A 26 5.20 7.29 -22.44
C ALA A 26 5.74 6.50 -21.23
N ALA A 27 7.06 6.31 -21.14
CA ALA A 27 7.70 5.61 -20.03
C ALA A 27 7.55 6.38 -18.70
N LEU A 28 7.72 7.70 -18.72
CA LEU A 28 7.49 8.54 -17.54
C LEU A 28 6.01 8.53 -17.12
N GLY A 29 5.08 8.60 -18.08
CA GLY A 29 3.64 8.53 -17.82
C GLY A 29 3.20 7.20 -17.17
N LEU A 30 3.67 6.08 -17.70
CA LEU A 30 3.36 4.74 -17.16
C LEU A 30 4.01 4.50 -15.79
N GLY A 31 5.21 5.04 -15.57
CA GLY A 31 5.89 4.96 -14.28
C GLY A 31 5.13 5.68 -13.17
N LEU A 32 4.64 6.91 -13.44
CA LEU A 32 3.81 7.66 -12.50
C LEU A 32 2.46 6.97 -12.25
N LEU A 33 1.81 6.46 -13.29
CA LEU A 33 0.52 5.76 -13.17
C LEU A 33 0.63 4.49 -12.30
N SER A 34 1.75 3.79 -12.37
CA SER A 34 2.01 2.57 -11.57
C SER A 34 2.14 2.86 -10.08
N ILE A 35 2.76 3.99 -9.70
CA ILE A 35 2.88 4.41 -8.29
C ILE A 35 1.50 4.78 -7.74
N VAL A 36 0.70 5.51 -8.51
CA VAL A 36 -0.67 5.89 -8.13
C VAL A 36 -1.56 4.64 -8.02
N GLY A 37 -1.47 3.71 -8.98
CA GLY A 37 -2.20 2.45 -8.97
C GLY A 37 -1.84 1.53 -7.80
N GLY A 38 -0.56 1.52 -7.39
CA GLY A 38 -0.12 0.78 -6.20
C GLY A 38 -0.69 1.34 -4.90
N GLN A 39 -0.76 2.68 -4.77
CA GLN A 39 -1.34 3.32 -3.58
C GLN A 39 -2.86 3.13 -3.49
N THR A 40 -3.59 3.19 -4.61
CA THR A 40 -5.04 2.94 -4.61
C THR A 40 -5.37 1.50 -4.25
N ASN A 41 -4.58 0.53 -4.73
CA ASN A 41 -4.79 -0.88 -4.40
C ASN A 41 -4.62 -1.18 -2.89
N LYS A 42 -3.60 -0.57 -2.27
CA LYS A 42 -3.40 -0.66 -0.81
C LYS A 42 -4.55 -0.01 -0.02
N LYS A 43 -5.12 1.07 -0.54
CA LYS A 43 -6.26 1.73 0.09
C LYS A 43 -7.55 0.91 -0.04
N LEU A 44 -7.74 0.24 -1.18
CA LEU A 44 -8.87 -0.67 -1.41
C LEU A 44 -8.77 -1.91 -0.52
N SER A 45 -7.60 -2.54 -0.39
CA SER A 45 -7.45 -3.71 0.49
C SER A 45 -7.72 -3.38 1.96
N MET A 46 -7.25 -2.22 2.45
CA MET A 46 -7.58 -1.74 3.81
C MET A 46 -9.06 -1.40 3.98
N THR A 47 -9.78 -1.07 2.90
CA THR A 47 -11.21 -0.79 2.95
C THR A 47 -12.01 -2.09 3.01
N THR A 48 -11.61 -3.11 2.26
CA THR A 48 -12.19 -4.46 2.31
C THR A 48 -12.01 -5.10 3.70
N GLU A 49 -10.81 -4.99 4.29
CA GLU A 49 -10.54 -5.54 5.63
C GLU A 49 -11.42 -4.88 6.71
N LYS A 50 -11.70 -3.56 6.56
CA LYS A 50 -12.62 -2.86 7.47
C LYS A 50 -14.06 -3.30 7.27
N HIS A 51 -14.51 -3.48 6.03
CA HIS A 51 -15.86 -3.96 5.74
C HIS A 51 -16.07 -5.39 6.23
N GLU A 52 -15.07 -6.25 6.14
CA GLU A 52 -15.12 -7.60 6.70
C GLU A 52 -15.28 -7.57 8.22
N LYS A 53 -14.50 -6.74 8.93
CA LYS A 53 -14.63 -6.55 10.39
C LYS A 53 -15.98 -5.99 10.80
N ILE A 54 -16.55 -5.07 10.01
CA ILE A 54 -17.88 -4.52 10.27
C ILE A 54 -18.95 -5.58 10.02
N LYS A 55 -18.82 -6.37 8.96
CA LYS A 55 -19.74 -7.47 8.65
C LYS A 55 -19.72 -8.53 9.74
N THR A 56 -18.55 -8.98 10.17
CA THR A 56 -18.45 -9.99 11.24
C THR A 56 -18.98 -9.47 12.57
N LEU A 57 -18.76 -8.19 12.90
CA LEU A 57 -19.35 -7.57 14.09
C LEU A 57 -20.87 -7.43 13.98
N ALA A 58 -21.39 -7.09 12.79
CA ALA A 58 -22.83 -7.00 12.54
C ALA A 58 -23.49 -8.38 12.60
N ASP A 59 -22.89 -9.40 11.99
CA ASP A 59 -23.36 -10.79 12.03
C ASP A 59 -23.34 -11.33 13.47
N ALA A 60 -22.28 -11.04 14.25
CA ALA A 60 -22.21 -11.40 15.66
C ALA A 60 -23.32 -10.73 16.48
N LYS A 61 -23.56 -9.42 16.28
CA LYS A 61 -24.65 -8.71 16.95
C LYS A 61 -26.02 -9.22 16.52
N LEU A 62 -26.21 -9.56 15.25
CA LEU A 62 -27.46 -10.11 14.73
C LEU A 62 -27.74 -11.48 15.35
N ASN A 63 -26.73 -12.34 15.48
CA ASN A 63 -26.86 -13.61 16.19
C ASN A 63 -27.20 -13.40 17.67
N THR A 64 -26.55 -12.45 18.35
CA THR A 64 -26.90 -12.12 19.74
C THR A 64 -28.33 -11.61 19.87
N ILE A 65 -28.79 -10.75 18.95
CA ILE A 65 -30.18 -10.28 18.92
C ILE A 65 -31.15 -11.44 18.66
N SER A 66 -30.82 -12.35 17.74
CA SER A 66 -31.64 -13.54 17.48
C SER A 66 -31.73 -14.46 18.69
N ASP A 67 -30.62 -14.65 19.43
CA ASP A 67 -30.60 -15.39 20.69
C ASP A 67 -31.42 -14.70 21.78
N LEU A 68 -31.30 -13.37 21.91
CA LEU A 68 -32.07 -12.58 22.86
C LEU A 68 -33.56 -12.58 22.52
N ILE A 69 -33.94 -12.50 21.25
CA ILE A 69 -35.34 -12.62 20.81
C ILE A 69 -35.84 -14.04 21.09
N SER A 70 -35.05 -15.08 20.82
CA SER A 70 -35.45 -16.46 21.10
C SER A 70 -35.64 -16.74 22.59
N LYS A 71 -34.86 -16.08 23.45
CA LYS A 71 -35.01 -16.13 24.91
C LYS A 71 -36.18 -15.27 25.41
N ALA A 72 -36.32 -14.05 24.92
CA ALA A 72 -37.43 -13.16 25.29
C ALA A 72 -38.79 -13.71 24.86
N LEU A 73 -38.85 -14.41 23.71
CA LEU A 73 -40.05 -15.12 23.25
C LEU A 73 -40.37 -16.36 24.11
N ALA A 74 -39.42 -16.83 24.93
CA ALA A 74 -39.64 -17.88 25.92
C ALA A 74 -40.07 -17.34 27.29
N ASP A 75 -39.61 -16.14 27.69
CA ASP A 75 -39.83 -15.59 29.03
C ASP A 75 -40.96 -14.53 29.12
N ASP A 76 -41.40 -13.91 28.02
CA ASP A 76 -42.54 -12.96 27.85
C ASP A 76 -42.72 -11.86 28.94
N GLN A 77 -41.70 -11.64 29.77
CA GLN A 77 -41.67 -10.69 30.87
C GLN A 77 -40.25 -10.12 30.97
N ILE A 78 -40.15 -8.80 30.99
CA ILE A 78 -38.91 -8.11 31.35
C ILE A 78 -39.04 -7.73 32.81
N SER A 79 -38.14 -8.26 33.67
CA SER A 79 -38.12 -7.87 35.09
C SER A 79 -37.65 -6.42 35.24
N ASP A 80 -38.13 -5.73 36.28
CA ASP A 80 -37.69 -4.37 36.62
C ASP A 80 -36.17 -4.29 36.83
N GLU A 81 -35.53 -5.37 37.30
CA GLU A 81 -34.08 -5.44 37.42
C GLU A 81 -33.37 -5.44 36.06
N GLU A 82 -33.92 -6.15 35.08
CA GLU A 82 -33.37 -6.22 33.71
C GLU A 82 -33.51 -4.88 33.00
N TYR A 83 -34.65 -4.20 33.21
CA TYR A 83 -34.88 -2.87 32.67
C TYR A 83 -33.90 -1.84 33.26
N SER A 84 -33.67 -1.88 34.58
CA SER A 84 -32.68 -1.05 35.26
C SER A 84 -31.26 -1.31 34.74
N LEU A 85 -30.91 -2.57 34.50
CA LEU A 85 -29.62 -2.95 33.93
C LEU A 85 -29.43 -2.36 32.53
N ILE A 86 -30.45 -2.44 31.67
CA ILE A 86 -30.44 -1.90 30.30
C ILE A 86 -30.22 -0.38 30.32
N LEU A 87 -30.91 0.34 31.21
CA LEU A 87 -30.74 1.79 31.35
C LEU A 87 -29.32 2.16 31.77
N SER A 88 -28.74 1.42 32.72
CA SER A 88 -27.37 1.67 33.19
C SER A 88 -26.32 1.45 32.10
N GLU A 89 -26.51 0.42 31.26
CA GLU A 89 -25.62 0.11 30.14
C GLU A 89 -25.77 1.14 29.01
N LEU A 90 -27.00 1.65 28.78
CA LEU A 90 -27.29 2.71 27.82
C LEU A 90 -26.59 4.02 28.19
N ASP A 91 -26.62 4.40 29.47
CA ASP A 91 -25.91 5.58 29.97
C ASP A 91 -24.39 5.44 29.81
N LYS A 92 -23.85 4.26 30.15
CA LYS A 92 -22.42 3.96 29.97
C LYS A 92 -22.01 3.98 28.49
N PHE A 93 -22.86 3.48 27.60
CA PHE A 93 -22.65 3.57 26.16
C PHE A 93 -22.62 5.02 25.68
N ASN A 94 -23.57 5.85 26.14
CA ASN A 94 -23.63 7.27 25.77
C ASN A 94 -22.41 8.05 26.28
N GLN A 95 -21.96 7.79 27.51
CA GLN A 95 -20.72 8.37 28.04
C GLN A 95 -19.51 7.98 27.19
N THR A 96 -19.34 6.69 26.92
CA THR A 96 -18.22 6.18 26.11
C THR A 96 -18.24 6.76 24.69
N LYS A 97 -19.43 6.88 24.10
CA LYS A 97 -19.64 7.48 22.79
C LYS A 97 -19.21 8.95 22.75
N GLU A 98 -19.56 9.73 23.76
CA GLU A 98 -19.21 11.15 23.83
C GLU A 98 -17.72 11.36 24.17
N GLU A 99 -17.12 10.48 24.99
CA GLU A 99 -15.67 10.47 25.20
C GLU A 99 -14.89 10.19 23.91
N ILE A 100 -15.34 9.23 23.10
CA ILE A 100 -14.72 8.96 21.80
C ILE A 100 -14.91 10.16 20.87
N ARG A 101 -16.11 10.74 20.82
CA ARG A 101 -16.41 11.90 19.97
C ARG A 101 -15.60 13.13 20.35
N SER A 102 -15.41 13.38 21.64
CA SER A 102 -14.58 14.47 22.15
C SER A 102 -13.09 14.22 21.88
N LYS A 103 -12.57 13.00 22.10
CA LYS A 103 -11.19 12.63 21.72
C LYS A 103 -10.92 12.80 20.22
N ILE A 104 -11.88 12.43 19.37
CA ILE A 104 -11.77 12.62 17.91
C ILE A 104 -11.78 14.10 17.53
N ARG A 105 -12.58 14.93 18.19
CA ARG A 105 -12.65 16.38 17.93
C ARG A 105 -11.43 17.15 18.46
N VAL A 106 -10.78 16.66 19.51
CA VAL A 106 -9.69 17.36 20.21
C VAL A 106 -8.30 17.10 19.59
N GLY A 107 -8.12 16.10 18.73
CA GLY A 107 -6.77 15.55 18.51
C GLY A 107 -6.31 15.34 17.07
N ILE A 108 -6.36 16.36 16.21
CA ILE A 108 -5.27 16.51 15.23
C ILE A 108 -4.82 17.97 15.23
N ASP A 109 -4.04 18.29 16.26
CA ASP A 109 -3.26 19.52 16.30
C ASP A 109 -2.42 19.65 15.03
N ASP A 110 -2.32 20.86 14.49
CA ASP A 110 -1.68 21.09 13.19
C ASP A 110 -0.19 20.70 13.22
N ALA A 111 0.46 20.73 14.38
CA ALA A 111 1.82 20.22 14.54
C ALA A 111 1.92 18.69 14.36
N THR A 112 0.87 17.95 14.73
CA THR A 112 0.80 16.49 14.52
C THR A 112 0.54 16.14 13.05
N LYS A 113 -0.21 16.98 12.31
CA LYS A 113 -0.33 16.83 10.85
C LYS A 113 1.02 17.05 10.18
N GLN A 114 1.73 18.09 10.59
CA GLN A 114 3.06 18.42 10.05
C GLN A 114 4.07 17.31 10.31
N SER A 115 4.09 16.72 11.52
CA SER A 115 5.02 15.63 11.85
C SER A 115 4.71 14.33 11.07
N LEU A 116 3.43 14.01 10.85
CA LEU A 116 3.01 12.90 10.00
C LEU A 116 3.39 13.12 8.53
N ILE A 117 3.24 14.34 8.03
CA ILE A 117 3.64 14.71 6.66
C ILE A 117 5.16 14.65 6.51
N ALA A 118 5.92 15.15 7.49
CA ALA A 118 7.38 15.10 7.48
C ALA A 118 7.89 13.66 7.48
N LYS A 119 7.33 12.80 8.34
CA LYS A 119 7.66 11.38 8.41
C LYS A 119 7.33 10.65 7.10
N ALA A 120 6.17 10.94 6.50
CA ALA A 120 5.80 10.36 5.21
C ALA A 120 6.73 10.78 4.07
N ARG A 121 7.24 12.03 4.09
CA ARG A 121 8.26 12.49 3.13
C ARG A 121 9.59 11.78 3.32
N GLU A 122 10.02 11.59 4.56
CA GLU A 122 11.27 10.91 4.88
C GLU A 122 11.23 9.43 4.43
N ASP A 123 10.16 8.71 4.74
CA ASP A 123 9.95 7.33 4.29
C ASP A 123 9.92 7.19 2.75
N ALA A 124 9.34 8.18 2.06
CA ALA A 124 9.35 8.23 0.59
C ALA A 124 10.75 8.45 0.02
N ILE A 125 11.55 9.33 0.64
CA ILE A 125 12.94 9.58 0.22
C ILE A 125 13.80 8.33 0.47
N LEU A 126 13.67 7.70 1.63
CA LEU A 126 14.42 6.48 1.98
C LEU A 126 14.10 5.32 1.04
N SER A 127 12.81 5.09 0.76
CA SER A 127 12.39 4.04 -0.17
C SER A 127 12.90 4.29 -1.59
N PHE A 128 12.91 5.55 -2.05
CA PHE A 128 13.45 5.92 -3.35
C PHE A 128 14.96 5.74 -3.43
N GLN A 129 15.71 6.17 -2.40
CA GLN A 129 17.16 5.96 -2.33
C GLN A 129 17.53 4.48 -2.33
N ASN A 130 16.82 3.66 -1.57
CA ASN A 130 17.05 2.21 -1.52
C ASN A 130 16.73 1.54 -2.87
N MET A 131 15.73 2.04 -3.59
CA MET A 131 15.43 1.56 -4.95
C MET A 131 16.56 1.91 -5.94
N ILE A 132 17.10 3.13 -5.87
CA ILE A 132 18.20 3.57 -6.75
C ILE A 132 19.50 2.80 -6.46
N SER A 133 19.86 2.62 -5.19
CA SER A 133 21.07 1.87 -4.81
C SER A 133 21.00 0.42 -5.28
N LYS A 134 19.86 -0.24 -5.06
CA LYS A 134 19.62 -1.62 -5.51
C LYS A 134 19.64 -1.76 -7.04
N SER A 135 19.21 -0.73 -7.77
CA SER A 135 19.29 -0.69 -9.24
C SER A 135 20.73 -0.54 -9.73
N ARG A 136 21.53 0.32 -9.07
CA ARG A 136 22.97 0.46 -9.38
C ARG A 136 23.77 -0.80 -9.07
N GLU A 137 23.50 -1.45 -7.94
CA GLU A 137 24.18 -2.69 -7.55
C GLU A 137 23.88 -3.84 -8.52
N LYS A 138 22.67 -3.91 -9.07
CA LYS A 138 22.35 -4.85 -10.14
C LYS A 138 23.13 -4.57 -11.42
N GLN A 139 23.31 -3.30 -11.80
CA GLN A 139 24.10 -2.93 -12.99
C GLN A 139 25.60 -3.22 -12.81
N THR A 140 26.17 -2.96 -11.63
CA THR A 140 27.59 -3.23 -11.41
C THR A 140 27.89 -4.73 -11.43
N ASN A 141 27.01 -5.55 -10.86
CA ASN A 141 27.15 -7.01 -10.90
C ASN A 141 27.01 -7.60 -12.30
N THR A 142 26.12 -7.06 -13.15
CA THR A 142 26.01 -7.52 -14.55
C THR A 142 27.22 -7.09 -15.38
N LEU A 143 27.77 -5.89 -15.16
CA LEU A 143 28.99 -5.43 -15.83
C LEU A 143 30.23 -6.23 -15.42
N GLN A 144 30.34 -6.62 -14.14
CA GLN A 144 31.42 -7.50 -13.66
C GLN A 144 31.29 -8.93 -14.19
N PHE A 145 30.07 -9.40 -14.43
CA PHE A 145 29.83 -10.72 -15.01
C PHE A 145 30.14 -10.75 -16.51
N THR A 146 29.72 -9.73 -17.26
CA THR A 146 30.02 -9.62 -18.69
C THR A 146 31.51 -9.41 -18.95
N SER A 147 32.20 -8.58 -18.14
CA SER A 147 33.64 -8.38 -18.26
C SER A 147 34.44 -9.67 -18.01
N LYS A 148 34.06 -10.48 -17.02
CA LYS A 148 34.66 -11.80 -16.75
C LYS A 148 34.43 -12.80 -17.87
N ILE A 149 33.25 -12.78 -18.50
CA ILE A 149 32.95 -13.64 -19.65
C ILE A 149 33.78 -13.22 -20.86
N THR A 150 33.83 -11.91 -21.17
CA THR A 150 34.60 -11.38 -22.30
C THR A 150 36.08 -11.74 -22.13
N TYR A 151 36.68 -11.48 -20.96
CA TYR A 151 38.08 -11.81 -20.70
C TYR A 151 38.37 -13.31 -20.89
N LYS A 152 37.48 -14.19 -20.44
CA LYS A 152 37.63 -15.65 -20.57
C LYS A 152 37.49 -16.16 -22.01
N ILE A 153 36.77 -15.43 -22.87
CA ILE A 153 36.64 -15.73 -24.30
C ILE A 153 37.89 -15.26 -25.05
N THR A 154 38.36 -14.03 -24.78
CA THR A 154 39.55 -13.47 -25.44
C THR A 154 40.83 -14.23 -25.08
N SER A 155 40.99 -14.68 -23.83
CA SER A 155 42.15 -15.46 -23.39
C SER A 155 42.19 -16.88 -23.98
N LYS A 156 41.04 -17.43 -24.41
CA LYS A 156 40.97 -18.73 -25.11
C LYS A 156 41.24 -18.62 -26.60
N SER A 157 40.98 -17.45 -27.20
CA SER A 157 41.21 -17.21 -28.64
C SER A 157 42.69 -16.98 -28.97
N THR A 158 43.49 -16.49 -28.03
CA THR A 158 44.93 -16.18 -28.23
C THR A 158 45.88 -17.36 -27.97
N TYR A 159 45.34 -18.57 -27.75
CA TYR A 159 46.12 -19.79 -27.49
C TYR A 159 45.91 -20.88 -28.57
N ASN A 160 45.22 -20.53 -29.66
CA ASN A 160 44.85 -21.44 -30.76
C ASN A 160 45.40 -20.98 -32.13
N ASP A 161 46.36 -20.05 -32.16
CA ASP A 161 47.22 -19.78 -33.32
C ASP A 161 48.63 -20.36 -33.07
#